data_AF-A0A022Q587-F1
#
_entry.id   AF-A0A022Q587-F1
#
_cell.length_a   1.000
_cell.length_b   1.000
_cell.length_c   1.000
_cell.angle_alpha   90.00
_cell.angle_beta   90.00
_cell.angle_gamma   90.00
#
_symmetry.space_group_name_H-M   'P 1'
#
loop_
_entity.id
_entity.type
_entity.pdbx_description
1 polymer ?
#
loop_
_entity_poly.entity_id
_entity_poly.type
_entity_poly.pdbx_seq_one_letter_code
_entity_poly.pdbx_strand_id
1 'polypeptide(L)'
;MKPPKLTSEFFTHLPPETTIDILSRLPIRTIVRSKLVCKSWRDLLRTREFADSHLSRSTSGLAICEYSSELRIFEFEDEHNHQHRHNPVTGFPCRKFATIRLPTAIQGSANGLLFSRGITRQFDALHICNPITRECIQLPTPENYVNSPTIVANGFGVSKITGRYKVVRVSLEYDRDPYTYELVGITKSSCHVYTLGTGKWRSIVASVPPLGNNQYSIGAFLNGSLHCSFALPPLRESDVHSQIVVALGDYLCVCDNLSEDEVVVWLMKEYGDEKSWAKEIVIRKPQFLRGFGGFASNFVCPVRIFEHGHVLMSCYAVCLFCYSNETETAELAHMFGVFDGHRGMQVMLHRSSFLSLKCFPMENVTSF
;
A
#
# COMPACT_ATOMS: atom_id res chain seq x y z
N MET A 1 -54.27 -12.21 -15.87
CA MET A 1 -53.57 -10.93 -15.60
C MET A 1 -52.10 -11.09 -15.93
N LYS A 2 -51.56 -10.30 -16.86
CA LYS A 2 -50.10 -10.20 -17.05
C LYS A 2 -49.52 -9.46 -15.82
N PRO A 3 -48.39 -9.90 -15.25
CA PRO A 3 -47.74 -9.12 -14.20
C PRO A 3 -47.42 -7.73 -14.76
N PRO A 4 -47.55 -6.66 -13.97
CA PRO A 4 -47.13 -5.34 -14.42
C PRO A 4 -45.64 -5.44 -14.78
N LYS A 5 -45.31 -5.06 -16.01
CA LYS A 5 -43.93 -4.75 -16.35
C LYS A 5 -43.56 -3.58 -15.44
N LEU A 6 -42.88 -3.82 -14.32
CA LEU A 6 -42.01 -2.80 -13.73
C LEU A 6 -40.96 -2.54 -14.80
N THR A 7 -41.26 -1.61 -15.69
CA THR A 7 -40.37 -1.20 -16.75
C THR A 7 -39.12 -0.59 -16.13
N SER A 8 -38.01 -0.80 -16.81
CA SER A 8 -36.70 -0.16 -16.68
C SER A 8 -36.71 1.38 -16.52
N GLU A 9 -37.88 2.02 -16.41
CA GLU A 9 -38.10 3.47 -16.43
C GLU A 9 -37.90 4.12 -15.05
N PHE A 10 -38.03 3.38 -13.93
CA PHE A 10 -37.85 3.99 -12.60
C PHE A 10 -36.45 4.62 -12.44
N PHE A 11 -35.41 3.90 -12.88
CA PHE A 11 -34.03 4.36 -12.77
C PHE A 11 -33.63 5.40 -13.83
N THR A 12 -34.40 5.59 -14.89
CA THR A 12 -34.12 6.62 -15.91
C THR A 12 -34.61 8.02 -15.50
N HIS A 13 -35.45 8.12 -14.47
CA HIS A 13 -36.02 9.38 -13.98
C HIS A 13 -35.47 9.83 -12.62
N LEU A 14 -34.55 9.08 -12.02
CA LEU A 14 -33.91 9.50 -10.78
C LEU A 14 -32.94 10.67 -11.04
N PRO A 15 -32.88 11.66 -10.13
CA PRO A 15 -31.83 12.67 -10.16
C PRO A 15 -30.43 12.02 -10.16
N PRO A 16 -29.43 12.64 -10.82
CA PRO A 16 -28.04 12.19 -10.81
C PRO A 16 -27.50 11.89 -9.41
N GLU A 17 -27.80 12.74 -8.44
CA GLU A 17 -27.32 12.67 -7.06
C GLU A 17 -27.87 11.42 -6.35
N THR A 18 -29.17 11.16 -6.51
CA THR A 18 -29.82 9.96 -5.96
C THR A 18 -29.27 8.69 -6.62
N THR A 19 -29.01 8.73 -7.92
CA THR A 19 -28.41 7.61 -8.65
C THR A 19 -26.99 7.34 -8.15
N ILE A 20 -26.18 8.39 -7.92
CA ILE A 20 -24.85 8.27 -7.32
C ILE A 20 -24.93 7.67 -5.93
N ASP A 21 -25.85 8.15 -5.07
CA ASP A 21 -26.00 7.60 -3.71
C ASP A 21 -26.34 6.10 -3.74
N ILE A 22 -27.28 5.68 -4.59
CA ILE A 22 -27.65 4.27 -4.75
C ILE A 22 -26.47 3.44 -5.27
N LEU A 23 -25.86 3.85 -6.38
CA LEU A 23 -24.78 3.08 -7.02
C LEU A 23 -23.53 3.01 -6.14
N SER A 24 -23.23 4.06 -5.37
CA SER A 24 -22.05 4.13 -4.49
C SER A 24 -22.08 3.13 -3.32
N ARG A 25 -23.26 2.56 -3.01
CA ARG A 25 -23.46 1.57 -1.93
C ARG A 25 -23.36 0.12 -2.43
N LEU A 26 -23.28 -0.08 -3.74
CA LEU A 26 -23.23 -1.42 -4.32
C LEU A 26 -21.79 -1.97 -4.25
N PRO A 27 -21.60 -3.31 -4.21
CA PRO A 27 -20.29 -3.91 -4.36
C PRO A 27 -19.63 -3.51 -5.68
N ILE A 28 -18.29 -3.40 -5.73
CA ILE A 28 -17.57 -2.88 -6.90
C ILE A 28 -17.87 -3.68 -8.17
N ARG A 29 -17.97 -5.01 -8.08
CA ARG A 29 -18.31 -5.84 -9.24
C ARG A 29 -19.65 -5.47 -9.84
N THR A 30 -20.63 -5.15 -9.00
CA THR A 30 -21.95 -4.69 -9.42
C THR A 30 -21.85 -3.32 -10.08
N ILE A 31 -21.10 -2.38 -9.48
CA ILE A 31 -20.88 -1.04 -10.05
C ILE A 31 -20.21 -1.13 -11.44
N VAL A 32 -19.19 -1.96 -11.60
CA VAL A 32 -18.52 -2.14 -12.90
C VAL A 32 -19.49 -2.67 -13.96
N ARG A 33 -20.38 -3.61 -13.59
CA ARG A 33 -21.43 -4.13 -14.48
C ARG A 33 -22.52 -3.09 -14.78
N SER A 34 -22.81 -2.19 -13.85
CA SER A 34 -23.78 -1.09 -14.03
C SER A 34 -23.42 -0.16 -15.19
N LYS A 35 -22.14 -0.09 -15.60
CA LYS A 35 -21.69 0.62 -16.81
C LYS A 35 -22.34 0.09 -18.11
N LEU A 36 -22.85 -1.14 -18.10
CA LEU A 36 -23.49 -1.79 -19.25
C LEU A 36 -25.00 -1.56 -19.30
N VAL A 37 -25.61 -0.99 -18.26
CA VAL A 37 -27.06 -0.78 -18.18
C VAL A 37 -27.53 0.33 -19.11
N CYS A 38 -26.95 1.53 -19.01
CA CYS A 38 -27.28 2.65 -19.90
C CYS A 38 -26.13 3.68 -19.99
N LYS A 39 -26.22 4.59 -20.97
CA LYS A 39 -25.20 5.65 -21.17
C LYS A 39 -25.13 6.61 -19.97
N SER A 40 -26.28 7.03 -19.44
CA SER A 40 -26.35 7.94 -18.29
C SER A 40 -25.59 7.38 -17.08
N TRP A 41 -25.84 6.12 -16.70
CA TRP A 41 -25.12 5.48 -15.60
C TRP A 41 -23.63 5.35 -15.88
N ARG A 42 -23.24 4.94 -17.09
CA ARG A 42 -21.83 4.86 -17.47
C ARG A 42 -21.13 6.22 -17.35
N ASP A 43 -21.81 7.29 -17.72
CA ASP A 43 -21.25 8.65 -17.68
C ASP A 43 -21.19 9.17 -16.22
N LEU A 44 -22.21 8.91 -15.39
CA LEU A 44 -22.20 9.17 -13.95
C LEU A 44 -21.07 8.44 -13.22
N LEU A 45 -20.84 7.16 -13.54
CA LEU A 45 -19.77 6.36 -12.94
C LEU A 45 -18.36 6.84 -13.29
N ARG A 46 -18.22 7.81 -14.20
CA ARG A 46 -16.95 8.45 -14.58
C ARG A 46 -16.77 9.80 -13.90
N THR A 47 -17.77 10.34 -13.21
CA THR A 47 -17.65 11.66 -12.61
C THR A 47 -16.84 11.63 -11.32
N ARG A 48 -16.30 12.79 -10.96
CA ARG A 48 -15.57 12.97 -9.71
C ARG A 48 -16.50 12.80 -8.50
N GLU A 49 -17.75 13.27 -8.59
CA GLU A 49 -18.71 13.13 -7.48
C GLU A 49 -18.99 11.65 -7.16
N PHE A 50 -19.13 10.81 -8.20
CA PHE A 50 -19.31 9.37 -7.97
C PHE A 50 -18.06 8.75 -7.31
N ALA A 51 -16.87 9.09 -7.82
CA ALA A 51 -15.61 8.56 -7.27
C ALA A 51 -15.44 8.93 -5.78
N ASP A 52 -15.72 10.18 -5.41
CA ASP A 52 -15.61 10.64 -4.03
C ASP A 52 -16.70 10.04 -3.13
N SER A 53 -17.95 9.96 -3.62
CA SER A 53 -19.06 9.33 -2.89
C SER A 53 -18.79 7.84 -2.63
N HIS A 54 -18.41 7.09 -3.67
CA HIS A 54 -18.02 5.69 -3.54
C HIS A 54 -16.83 5.54 -2.60
N LEU A 55 -15.76 6.31 -2.79
CA LEU A 55 -14.56 6.22 -1.94
C LEU A 55 -14.90 6.51 -0.48
N SER A 56 -15.81 7.42 -0.17
CA SER A 56 -16.22 7.68 1.23
C SER A 56 -16.89 6.48 1.89
N ARG A 57 -17.54 5.61 1.10
CA ARG A 57 -18.28 4.42 1.56
C ARG A 57 -17.53 3.09 1.37
N SER A 58 -16.45 3.07 0.58
CA SER A 58 -15.76 1.81 0.24
C SER A 58 -15.21 1.13 1.48
N THR A 59 -15.19 -0.19 1.54
CA THR A 59 -14.47 -0.91 2.58
C THR A 59 -12.98 -1.02 2.22
N SER A 60 -12.13 -1.19 3.24
CA SER A 60 -10.75 -1.60 3.00
C SER A 60 -10.72 -2.99 2.38
N GLY A 61 -9.65 -3.27 1.66
CA GLY A 61 -9.36 -4.52 0.96
C GLY A 61 -7.85 -4.78 0.97
N LEU A 62 -7.39 -5.66 0.08
CA LEU A 62 -5.97 -5.96 -0.10
C LEU A 62 -5.55 -5.78 -1.56
N ALA A 63 -4.39 -5.19 -1.76
CA ALA A 63 -3.61 -5.30 -2.98
C ALA A 63 -2.50 -6.32 -2.75
N ILE A 64 -2.49 -7.37 -3.55
CA ILE A 64 -1.47 -8.43 -3.54
C ILE A 64 -0.72 -8.38 -4.87
N CYS A 65 0.57 -8.11 -4.82
CA CYS A 65 1.45 -8.09 -5.97
C CYS A 65 2.45 -9.23 -5.88
N GLU A 66 2.32 -10.22 -6.76
CA GLU A 66 3.35 -11.24 -6.96
C GLU A 66 4.37 -10.72 -7.97
N TYR A 67 5.66 -10.74 -7.61
CA TYR A 67 6.72 -10.19 -8.44
C TYR A 67 6.68 -10.79 -9.84
N SER A 68 6.68 -9.91 -10.84
CA SER A 68 6.69 -10.24 -12.27
C SER A 68 5.51 -11.11 -12.74
N SER A 69 4.48 -11.29 -11.91
CA SER A 69 3.30 -12.10 -12.20
C SER A 69 2.06 -11.20 -12.33
N GLU A 70 1.30 -11.04 -11.25
CA GLU A 70 -0.02 -10.41 -11.27
C GLU A 70 -0.21 -9.50 -10.04
N LEU A 71 -0.86 -8.36 -10.26
CA LEU A 71 -1.45 -7.55 -9.22
C LEU A 71 -2.92 -7.94 -9.08
N ARG A 72 -3.34 -8.34 -7.89
CA ARG A 72 -4.71 -8.74 -7.57
C ARG A 72 -5.26 -7.85 -6.46
N ILE A 73 -6.49 -7.38 -6.65
CA ILE A 73 -7.22 -6.57 -5.67
C ILE A 73 -8.34 -7.41 -5.07
N PHE A 74 -8.42 -7.44 -3.75
CA PHE A 74 -9.45 -8.14 -2.99
C PHE A 74 -10.22 -7.13 -2.15
N GLU A 75 -11.51 -7.40 -1.94
CA GLU A 75 -12.33 -6.72 -0.94
C GLU A 75 -12.59 -7.68 0.21
N PHE A 76 -12.56 -7.15 1.42
CA PHE A 76 -13.06 -7.87 2.58
C PHE A 76 -14.60 -7.78 2.52
N GLU A 77 -15.24 -8.80 1.96
CA GLU A 77 -16.69 -9.02 2.06
C GLU A 77 -16.99 -9.58 3.46
N ASP A 78 -17.98 -9.01 4.17
CA ASP A 78 -18.43 -9.25 5.56
C ASP A 78 -17.64 -10.26 6.42
N GLU A 79 -17.17 -9.79 7.59
CA GLU A 79 -16.17 -10.42 8.47
C GLU A 79 -16.52 -11.81 9.03
N HIS A 80 -17.68 -12.38 8.70
CA HIS A 80 -18.24 -13.56 9.34
C HIS A 80 -17.91 -14.88 8.63
N ASN A 81 -17.15 -14.87 7.52
CA ASN A 81 -16.96 -16.08 6.73
C ASN A 81 -15.52 -16.28 6.23
N HIS A 82 -14.63 -16.64 7.16
CA HIS A 82 -13.23 -16.97 6.92
C HIS A 82 -13.00 -18.23 6.05
N GLN A 83 -14.07 -18.97 5.71
CA GLN A 83 -13.98 -20.26 5.01
C GLN A 83 -14.12 -20.17 3.49
N HIS A 84 -14.46 -18.99 2.94
CA HIS A 84 -14.60 -18.83 1.49
C HIS A 84 -13.36 -18.18 0.87
N ARG A 85 -12.93 -18.75 -0.26
CA ARG A 85 -11.89 -18.18 -1.10
C ARG A 85 -12.38 -16.82 -1.62
N HIS A 86 -11.67 -15.74 -1.26
CA HIS A 86 -11.98 -14.43 -1.81
C HIS A 86 -11.60 -14.43 -3.29
N ASN A 87 -12.57 -14.24 -4.16
CA ASN A 87 -12.28 -13.99 -5.56
C ASN A 87 -11.77 -12.55 -5.69
N PRO A 88 -10.67 -12.29 -6.42
CA PRO A 88 -10.19 -10.93 -6.62
C PRO A 88 -11.23 -10.10 -7.37
N VAL A 89 -11.45 -8.86 -6.92
CA VAL A 89 -12.29 -7.86 -7.61
C VAL A 89 -11.75 -7.59 -9.01
N THR A 90 -10.42 -7.49 -9.12
CA THR A 90 -9.73 -7.40 -10.39
C THR A 90 -8.31 -7.96 -10.28
N GLY A 91 -7.76 -8.37 -11.40
CA GLY A 91 -6.39 -8.89 -11.53
C GLY A 91 -5.81 -8.52 -12.89
N PHE A 92 -4.52 -8.19 -12.92
CA PHE A 92 -3.82 -7.95 -14.18
C PHE A 92 -2.30 -8.14 -14.04
N PRO A 93 -1.60 -8.53 -15.12
CA PRO A 93 -0.15 -8.69 -15.10
C PRO A 93 0.59 -7.42 -14.70
N CYS A 94 1.56 -7.49 -13.77
CA CYS A 94 2.30 -6.32 -13.30
C CYS A 94 3.03 -5.57 -14.44
N ARG A 95 3.49 -6.29 -15.47
CA ARG A 95 4.13 -5.75 -16.69
C ARG A 95 3.25 -4.79 -17.52
N LYS A 96 1.94 -4.82 -17.31
CA LYS A 96 1.01 -3.88 -17.95
C LYS A 96 0.97 -2.53 -17.25
N PHE A 97 1.27 -2.53 -15.96
CA PHE A 97 1.26 -1.38 -15.07
C PHE A 97 2.66 -0.76 -14.92
N ALA A 98 3.70 -1.58 -14.92
CA ALA A 98 5.10 -1.16 -14.96
C ALA A 98 5.67 -1.50 -16.34
N THR A 99 6.17 -0.50 -17.05
CA THR A 99 6.83 -0.61 -18.37
C THR A 99 8.11 -1.47 -18.37
N ILE A 100 8.39 -2.22 -17.31
CA ILE A 100 9.71 -2.81 -17.03
C ILE A 100 9.59 -4.31 -16.78
N ARG A 101 10.56 -5.06 -17.33
CA ARG A 101 10.78 -6.51 -17.16
C ARG A 101 11.29 -6.90 -15.76
N LEU A 102 11.17 -6.04 -14.75
CA LEU A 102 11.80 -6.20 -13.43
C LEU A 102 10.74 -6.20 -12.32
N PRO A 103 11.03 -6.80 -11.15
CA PRO A 103 10.10 -6.86 -10.02
C PRO A 103 9.62 -5.44 -9.66
N THR A 104 8.30 -5.25 -9.69
CA THR A 104 7.66 -4.02 -9.24
C THR A 104 7.28 -4.19 -7.78
N ALA A 105 7.69 -3.24 -6.94
CA ALA A 105 7.31 -3.19 -5.54
C ALA A 105 6.19 -2.18 -5.32
N ILE A 106 5.10 -2.57 -4.65
CA ILE A 106 4.13 -1.65 -4.07
C ILE A 106 4.81 -0.95 -2.89
N GLN A 107 4.80 0.38 -2.91
CA GLN A 107 5.46 1.23 -1.91
C GLN A 107 4.44 2.07 -1.13
N GLY A 108 3.17 2.09 -1.53
CA GLY A 108 2.13 2.81 -0.81
C GLY A 108 0.76 2.68 -1.46
N SER A 109 -0.27 2.96 -0.67
CA SER A 109 -1.67 2.90 -1.06
C SER A 109 -2.38 4.04 -0.35
N ALA A 110 -3.14 4.83 -1.09
CA ALA A 110 -3.89 5.95 -0.51
C ALA A 110 -5.14 6.21 -1.35
N ASN A 111 -6.31 6.26 -0.70
CA ASN A 111 -7.56 6.73 -1.28
C ASN A 111 -7.82 6.25 -2.72
N GLY A 112 -7.73 4.95 -3.01
CA GLY A 112 -7.96 4.42 -4.35
C GLY A 112 -6.74 4.22 -5.23
N LEU A 113 -5.60 4.82 -4.88
CA LEU A 113 -4.41 4.81 -5.71
C LEU A 113 -3.32 3.96 -5.07
N LEU A 114 -2.54 3.28 -5.91
CA LEU A 114 -1.33 2.57 -5.52
C LEU A 114 -0.11 3.31 -6.06
N PHE A 115 0.92 3.40 -5.24
CA PHE A 115 2.24 3.88 -5.61
C PHE A 115 3.20 2.70 -5.67
N SER A 116 3.95 2.61 -6.76
CA SER A 116 4.90 1.54 -7.00
C SER A 116 6.24 2.03 -7.51
N ARG A 117 7.25 1.20 -7.31
CA ARG A 117 8.62 1.41 -7.77
C ARG A 117 9.05 0.20 -8.59
N GLY A 118 9.33 0.42 -9.86
CA GLY A 118 10.08 -0.51 -10.69
C GLY A 118 11.57 -0.30 -10.47
N ILE A 119 12.26 -1.33 -10.01
CA ILE A 119 13.71 -1.30 -9.86
C ILE A 119 14.32 -1.44 -11.26
N THR A 120 15.08 -0.45 -11.74
CA THR A 120 15.92 -0.62 -12.94
C THR A 120 17.39 -0.47 -12.60
N ARG A 121 18.27 -0.92 -13.51
CA ARG A 121 19.73 -0.79 -13.34
C ARG A 121 20.24 0.66 -13.38
N GLN A 122 19.41 1.63 -13.79
CA GLN A 122 19.83 3.02 -14.03
C GLN A 122 19.00 4.05 -13.24
N PHE A 123 17.69 3.87 -13.12
CA PHE A 123 16.81 4.77 -12.38
C PHE A 123 15.59 4.06 -11.81
N ASP A 124 15.04 4.56 -10.71
CA ASP A 124 13.77 4.08 -10.19
C ASP A 124 12.62 4.61 -11.01
N ALA A 125 11.88 3.71 -11.66
CA ALA A 125 10.68 4.09 -12.38
C ALA A 125 9.49 4.07 -11.41
N LEU A 126 9.04 5.27 -11.07
CA LEU A 126 7.98 5.49 -10.10
C LEU A 126 6.64 5.61 -10.80
N HIS A 127 5.63 4.88 -10.32
CA HIS A 127 4.31 4.87 -10.92
C HIS A 127 3.22 5.07 -9.88
N ILE A 128 2.14 5.74 -10.28
CA ILE A 128 0.88 5.79 -9.55
C ILE A 128 -0.19 5.18 -10.44
N CYS A 129 -0.93 4.18 -9.95
CA CYS A 129 -2.10 3.67 -10.66
C CYS A 129 -3.37 3.66 -9.83
N ASN A 130 -4.48 3.63 -10.56
CA ASN A 130 -5.74 3.14 -10.05
C ASN A 130 -6.03 1.76 -10.68
N PRO A 131 -6.00 0.66 -9.90
CA PRO A 131 -6.29 -0.68 -10.38
C PRO A 131 -7.72 -0.87 -10.92
N ILE A 132 -8.69 -0.10 -10.43
CA ILE A 132 -10.11 -0.21 -10.80
C ILE A 132 -10.39 0.51 -12.12
N THR A 133 -9.84 1.71 -12.32
CA THR A 133 -9.97 2.43 -13.60
C THR A 133 -8.98 1.95 -14.65
N ARG A 134 -7.97 1.18 -14.26
CA ARG A 134 -6.86 0.69 -15.09
C ARG A 134 -6.09 1.83 -15.76
N GLU A 135 -5.84 2.86 -14.96
CA GLU A 135 -5.09 4.04 -15.37
C GLU A 135 -3.79 4.10 -14.57
N CYS A 136 -2.71 4.54 -15.22
CA CYS A 136 -1.38 4.67 -14.65
C CYS A 136 -0.75 6.00 -15.05
N ILE A 137 0.04 6.57 -14.15
CA ILE A 137 0.92 7.70 -14.38
C ILE A 137 2.34 7.24 -14.05
N GLN A 138 3.27 7.46 -14.97
CA GLN A 138 4.70 7.38 -14.68
C GLN A 138 5.17 8.77 -14.22
N LEU A 139 5.76 8.83 -13.02
CA LEU A 139 6.29 10.08 -12.49
C LEU A 139 7.59 10.44 -13.21
N PRO A 140 7.85 11.75 -13.43
CA PRO A 140 9.12 12.18 -13.98
C PRO A 140 10.26 11.83 -13.03
N THR A 141 11.47 11.61 -13.56
CA THR A 141 12.66 11.51 -12.73
C THR A 141 12.95 12.89 -12.11
N PRO A 142 13.25 12.98 -10.79
CA PRO A 142 13.64 14.25 -10.19
C PRO A 142 14.86 14.88 -10.88
N GLU A 143 14.87 16.21 -11.01
CA GLU A 143 16.04 16.96 -11.46
C GLU A 143 17.22 16.72 -10.49
N ASN A 144 18.44 16.58 -11.00
CA ASN A 144 19.66 16.26 -10.25
C ASN A 144 19.69 14.84 -9.62
N TYR A 145 19.07 13.85 -10.26
CA TYR A 145 19.29 12.45 -9.92
C TYR A 145 20.78 12.11 -10.10
N VAL A 146 21.50 11.97 -8.99
CA VAL A 146 22.86 11.42 -9.00
C VAL A 146 22.73 9.90 -9.18
N ASN A 147 23.68 9.22 -9.84
CA ASN A 147 23.67 7.76 -9.99
C ASN A 147 24.11 7.01 -8.71
N SER A 148 24.53 7.74 -7.68
CA SER A 148 25.08 7.22 -6.41
C SER A 148 24.30 7.48 -5.10
N PRO A 149 23.10 8.10 -5.05
CA PRO A 149 22.31 8.18 -3.85
C PRO A 149 21.53 6.88 -3.65
N THR A 150 21.62 6.29 -2.45
CA THR A 150 20.73 5.19 -2.09
C THR A 150 19.40 5.80 -1.68
N ILE A 151 18.32 5.47 -2.40
CA ILE A 151 16.98 5.77 -1.89
C ILE A 151 16.79 4.95 -0.63
N VAL A 152 16.60 5.64 0.49
CA VAL A 152 16.39 5.01 1.79
C VAL A 152 14.91 4.89 2.14
N ALA A 153 14.05 5.77 1.64
CA ALA A 153 12.62 5.68 1.90
C ALA A 153 11.79 6.30 0.78
N ASN A 154 10.67 5.66 0.46
CA ASN A 154 9.56 6.30 -0.24
C ASN A 154 8.32 6.28 0.65
N GLY A 155 7.40 7.18 0.37
CA GLY A 155 6.05 7.05 0.89
C GLY A 155 5.03 7.81 0.08
N PHE A 156 3.77 7.40 0.25
CA PHE A 156 2.65 7.89 -0.53
C PHE A 156 1.43 8.09 0.36
N GLY A 157 0.73 9.20 0.17
CA GLY A 157 -0.43 9.53 0.99
C GLY A 157 -1.15 10.79 0.56
N VAL A 158 -2.22 11.14 1.28
CA VAL A 158 -3.04 12.32 1.02
C VAL A 158 -2.88 13.33 2.15
N SER A 159 -2.34 14.51 1.84
CA SER A 159 -2.14 15.56 2.85
C SER A 159 -3.49 16.03 3.40
N LYS A 160 -3.72 15.87 4.72
CA LYS A 160 -4.95 16.33 5.39
C LYS A 160 -5.21 17.83 5.19
N ILE A 161 -4.15 18.64 5.14
CA ILE A 161 -4.24 20.10 4.97
C ILE A 161 -4.70 20.47 3.56
N THR A 162 -4.12 19.86 2.53
CA THR A 162 -4.38 20.27 1.14
C THR A 162 -5.35 19.36 0.39
N GLY A 163 -5.72 18.20 0.94
CA GLY A 163 -6.50 17.17 0.26
C GLY A 163 -5.82 16.57 -0.97
N ARG A 164 -4.50 16.77 -1.14
CA ARG A 164 -3.76 16.36 -2.34
C ARG A 164 -2.88 15.15 -2.08
N TYR A 165 -2.84 14.24 -3.05
CA TYR A 165 -1.90 13.13 -3.08
C TYR A 165 -0.47 13.64 -3.19
N LYS A 166 0.41 13.04 -2.39
CA LYS A 166 1.84 13.35 -2.36
C LYS A 166 2.65 12.07 -2.35
N VAL A 167 3.72 12.06 -3.14
CA VAL A 167 4.81 11.09 -3.02
C VAL A 167 5.97 11.82 -2.37
N VAL A 168 6.56 11.21 -1.35
CA VAL A 168 7.79 11.68 -0.73
C VAL A 168 8.88 10.66 -1.01
N ARG A 169 10.04 11.15 -1.39
CA ARG A 169 11.24 10.35 -1.62
C ARG A 169 12.37 10.93 -0.79
N VAL A 170 13.03 10.08 -0.01
CA VAL A 170 14.25 10.43 0.72
C VAL A 170 15.43 9.65 0.16
N SER A 171 16.48 10.38 -0.18
CA SER A 171 17.72 9.83 -0.72
C SER A 171 18.91 10.31 0.09
N LEU A 172 19.82 9.37 0.39
CA LEU A 172 21.10 9.66 1.04
C LEU A 172 22.23 9.49 0.03
N GLU A 173 23.12 10.47 -0.01
CA GLU A 173 24.43 10.36 -0.63
C GLU A 173 25.42 9.96 0.47
N TYR A 174 26.25 8.97 0.18
CA TYR A 174 27.26 8.47 1.11
C TYR A 174 28.64 8.68 0.52
N ASP A 175 29.60 8.92 1.40
CA ASP A 175 31.01 8.72 1.07
C ASP A 175 31.40 7.27 1.35
N ARG A 176 32.16 6.68 0.43
CA ARG A 176 32.65 5.31 0.56
C ARG A 176 34.16 5.33 0.44
N ASP A 177 34.82 4.55 1.30
CA ASP A 177 36.26 4.37 1.17
C ASP A 177 36.54 3.75 -0.23
N PRO A 178 37.41 4.36 -1.04
CA PRO A 178 37.62 3.94 -2.42
C PRO A 178 38.30 2.56 -2.55
N TYR A 179 38.89 2.04 -1.48
CA TYR A 179 39.61 0.77 -1.47
C TYR A 179 38.82 -0.34 -0.78
N THR A 180 38.17 -0.05 0.36
CA THR A 180 37.40 -1.04 1.13
C THR A 180 35.91 -1.04 0.78
N TYR A 181 35.42 -0.01 0.08
CA TYR A 181 34.00 0.23 -0.18
C TYR A 181 33.14 0.37 1.09
N GLU A 182 33.77 0.51 2.25
CA GLU A 182 33.09 0.71 3.52
C GLU A 182 32.44 2.10 3.59
N LEU A 183 31.34 2.17 4.34
CA LEU A 183 30.60 3.42 4.54
C LEU A 183 31.40 4.36 5.45
N VAL A 184 31.89 5.47 4.91
CA VAL A 184 32.64 6.47 5.70
C VAL A 184 31.69 7.44 6.39
N GLY A 185 30.60 7.83 5.71
CA GLY A 185 29.59 8.71 6.29
C GLY A 185 28.50 9.12 5.31
N ILE A 186 27.46 9.76 5.83
CA ILE A 186 26.40 10.39 5.03
C ILE A 186 26.85 11.81 4.70
N THR A 187 27.04 12.10 3.41
CA THR A 187 27.46 13.44 2.97
C THR A 187 26.28 14.36 2.73
N LYS A 188 25.13 13.81 2.32
CA LYS A 188 23.94 14.60 2.01
C LYS A 188 22.67 13.80 2.18
N SER A 189 21.65 14.42 2.77
CA SER A 189 20.28 13.93 2.76
C SER A 189 19.43 14.84 1.90
N SER A 190 18.56 14.25 1.07
CA SER A 190 17.68 14.99 0.18
C SER A 190 16.27 14.42 0.26
N CYS A 191 15.30 15.33 0.42
CA CYS A 191 13.88 14.99 0.45
C CYS A 191 13.18 15.67 -0.72
N HIS A 192 12.50 14.88 -1.55
CA HIS A 192 11.74 15.36 -2.69
C HIS A 192 10.27 15.02 -2.51
N VAL A 193 9.41 15.97 -2.84
CA VAL A 193 7.96 15.79 -2.78
C VAL A 193 7.36 16.01 -4.16
N TYR A 194 6.66 15.01 -4.66
CA TYR A 194 5.77 15.13 -5.81
C TYR A 194 4.37 15.38 -5.32
N THR A 195 3.67 16.35 -5.89
CA THR A 195 2.23 16.51 -5.66
C THR A 195 1.49 16.13 -6.94
N LEU A 196 0.57 15.18 -6.84
CA LEU A 196 -0.17 14.69 -8.01
C LEU A 196 -0.97 15.84 -8.64
N GLY A 197 -0.87 15.96 -9.97
CA GLY A 197 -1.45 17.04 -10.76
C GLY A 197 -0.52 18.23 -10.99
N THR A 198 0.71 18.22 -10.49
CA THR A 198 1.67 19.33 -10.69
C THR A 198 2.71 19.06 -11.78
N GLY A 199 2.93 17.79 -12.15
CA GLY A 199 3.93 17.42 -13.17
C GLY A 199 5.38 17.59 -12.74
N LYS A 200 5.68 18.03 -11.51
CA LYS A 200 7.05 18.38 -11.07
C LYS A 200 7.33 17.97 -9.62
N TRP A 201 8.60 17.65 -9.37
CA TRP A 201 9.13 17.47 -8.02
C TRP A 201 9.53 18.81 -7.41
N ARG A 202 9.33 18.96 -6.10
CA ARG A 202 9.96 20.04 -5.32
C ARG A 202 10.92 19.44 -4.30
N SER A 203 12.07 20.09 -4.10
CA SER A 203 13.03 19.72 -3.07
C SER A 203 12.66 20.37 -1.73
N ILE A 204 12.87 19.67 -0.63
CA ILE A 204 12.82 20.19 0.74
C ILE A 204 14.26 20.31 1.21
N VAL A 205 14.73 21.55 1.37
CA VAL A 205 16.12 21.90 1.73
C VAL A 205 16.38 21.78 3.24
N ALA A 206 15.38 21.41 4.04
CA ALA A 206 15.56 21.24 5.47
C ALA A 206 16.66 20.18 5.74
N SER A 207 17.49 20.43 6.75
CA SER A 207 18.42 19.45 7.30
C SER A 207 17.60 18.28 7.86
N VAL A 208 17.20 17.36 6.99
CA VAL A 208 16.68 16.07 7.42
C VAL A 208 17.82 15.47 8.24
N PRO A 209 17.64 15.20 9.55
CA PRO A 209 18.64 14.49 10.33
C PRO A 209 19.04 13.24 9.53
N PRO A 210 20.31 12.80 9.56
CA PRO A 210 20.70 11.58 8.86
C PRO A 210 19.75 10.47 9.28
N LEU A 211 18.79 10.15 8.41
CA LEU A 211 17.85 9.09 8.66
C LEU A 211 18.72 7.83 8.69
N GLY A 212 18.65 7.07 9.78
CA GLY A 212 19.39 5.81 9.87
C GLY A 212 19.18 5.00 8.59
N ASN A 213 20.24 4.33 8.12
CA ASN A 213 20.24 3.56 6.89
C ASN A 213 19.27 2.37 7.02
N ASN A 214 17.99 2.59 6.75
CA ASN A 214 16.98 1.54 6.72
C ASN A 214 16.56 1.32 5.26
N GLN A 215 17.39 0.57 4.53
CA GLN A 215 17.27 0.35 3.08
C GLN A 215 15.95 -0.32 2.64
N TYR A 216 15.13 -0.75 3.62
CA TYR A 216 13.89 -1.47 3.41
C TYR A 216 12.66 -0.76 4.01
N SER A 217 12.81 0.46 4.56
CA SER A 217 11.68 1.16 5.16
C SER A 217 10.73 1.72 4.10
N ILE A 218 9.53 1.15 4.04
CA ILE A 218 8.39 1.76 3.37
C ILE A 218 7.77 2.73 4.37
N GLY A 219 7.64 4.01 4.00
CA GLY A 219 7.05 4.99 4.90
C GLY A 219 5.59 4.66 5.24
N ALA A 220 5.27 4.57 6.52
CA ALA A 220 3.91 4.37 7.00
C ALA A 220 3.12 5.67 6.85
N PHE A 221 1.96 5.61 6.21
CA PHE A 221 1.06 6.75 6.16
C PHE A 221 -0.01 6.61 7.22
N LEU A 222 -0.02 7.51 8.20
CA LEU A 222 -1.03 7.55 9.24
C LEU A 222 -1.43 8.99 9.51
N ASN A 223 -2.72 9.21 9.72
CA ASN A 223 -3.24 10.50 10.16
C ASN A 223 -2.84 11.71 9.30
N GLY A 224 -2.69 11.53 7.99
CA GLY A 224 -2.37 12.63 7.08
C GLY A 224 -0.88 12.93 6.94
N SER A 225 -0.06 12.22 7.71
CA SER A 225 1.38 12.37 7.78
C SER A 225 2.06 11.11 7.26
N LEU A 226 3.15 11.31 6.53
CA LEU A 226 4.02 10.21 6.15
C LEU A 226 5.11 10.08 7.18
N HIS A 227 5.35 8.84 7.60
CA HIS A 227 6.35 8.51 8.57
C HIS A 227 7.38 7.55 8.01
N CYS A 228 8.61 8.03 7.91
CA CYS A 228 9.74 7.28 7.36
C CYS A 228 10.91 7.13 8.35
N SER A 229 10.77 7.70 9.55
CA SER A 229 11.76 7.65 10.63
C SER A 229 11.10 7.99 11.96
N PHE A 230 11.39 7.25 13.02
CA PHE A 230 10.94 7.53 14.39
C PHE A 230 12.04 7.23 15.39
N ALA A 231 11.94 7.87 16.57
CA ALA A 231 12.51 7.29 17.77
C ALA A 231 11.83 5.95 18.01
N LEU A 232 12.64 4.90 17.92
CA LEU A 232 12.20 3.53 18.08
C LEU A 232 11.75 3.30 19.53
N PRO A 233 10.93 2.27 19.80
CA PRO A 233 10.77 1.76 21.15
C PRO A 233 12.17 1.51 21.77
N PRO A 234 12.31 1.39 23.11
CA PRO A 234 13.56 0.98 23.74
C PRO A 234 13.94 -0.44 23.29
N LEU A 235 14.58 -0.52 22.13
CA LEU A 235 15.08 -1.71 21.47
C LEU A 235 16.61 -1.74 21.64
N ARG A 236 17.21 -2.93 21.57
CA ARG A 236 18.67 -3.09 21.74
C ARG A 236 19.41 -2.26 20.68
N GLU A 237 20.39 -1.46 21.11
CA GLU A 237 21.11 -0.44 20.31
C GLU A 237 21.85 -0.99 19.07
N SER A 238 22.05 -2.30 18.95
CA SER A 238 22.91 -2.89 17.92
C SER A 238 22.27 -3.11 16.55
N ASP A 239 20.93 -3.15 16.39
CA ASP A 239 20.32 -3.76 15.19
C ASP A 239 19.15 -2.97 14.58
N VAL A 240 19.41 -1.69 14.28
CA VAL A 240 18.45 -0.72 13.70
C VAL A 240 18.10 -1.01 12.22
N HIS A 241 18.84 -1.88 11.55
CA HIS A 241 18.80 -2.06 10.08
C HIS A 241 17.62 -2.88 9.54
N SER A 242 16.74 -3.38 10.42
CA SER A 242 15.82 -4.49 10.14
C SER A 242 14.41 -4.25 10.69
N GLN A 243 13.97 -2.99 10.78
CA GLN A 243 12.70 -2.63 11.43
C GLN A 243 11.74 -1.98 10.44
N ILE A 244 10.51 -2.51 10.39
CA ILE A 244 9.45 -2.01 9.51
C ILE A 244 8.43 -1.25 10.37
N VAL A 245 8.13 -0.02 9.96
CA VAL A 245 7.03 0.75 10.52
C VAL A 245 5.82 0.57 9.62
N VAL A 246 4.68 0.20 10.21
CA VAL A 246 3.41 0.06 9.50
C VAL A 246 2.32 0.83 10.24
N ALA A 247 1.28 1.23 9.52
CA ALA A 247 0.05 1.71 10.13
C ALA A 247 -0.87 0.49 10.36
N LEU A 248 -1.34 0.31 11.59
CA LEU A 248 -2.26 -0.75 11.96
C LEU A 248 -3.52 -0.13 12.60
N GLY A 249 -4.57 0.00 11.81
CA GLY A 249 -5.74 0.81 12.19
C GLY A 249 -5.32 2.27 12.39
N ASP A 250 -5.63 2.83 13.56
CA ASP A 250 -5.28 4.20 13.93
C ASP A 250 -3.93 4.33 14.66
N TYR A 251 -3.15 3.25 14.73
CA TYR A 251 -1.88 3.20 15.45
C TYR A 251 -0.69 3.08 14.52
N LEU A 252 0.45 3.63 14.95
CA LEU A 252 1.76 3.29 14.37
C LEU A 252 2.27 2.04 15.05
N CYS A 253 2.85 1.16 14.24
CA CYS A 253 3.29 -0.16 14.66
C CYS A 253 4.74 -0.40 14.24
N VAL A 254 5.55 -0.95 15.15
CA VAL A 254 6.91 -1.44 14.87
C VAL A 254 6.96 -2.94 15.17
N CYS A 255 7.50 -3.70 14.23
CA CYS A 255 7.64 -5.16 14.39
C CYS A 255 9.09 -5.53 14.66
N ASP A 256 9.35 -5.97 15.88
CA ASP A 256 10.61 -6.60 16.25
C ASP A 256 10.60 -8.05 15.78
N ASN A 257 11.43 -8.32 14.76
CA ASN A 257 11.56 -9.63 14.13
C ASN A 257 12.87 -10.35 14.50
N LEU A 258 13.64 -9.80 15.44
CA LEU A 258 15.02 -10.24 15.73
C LEU A 258 15.09 -11.62 16.37
N SER A 259 14.08 -11.99 17.17
CA SER A 259 14.01 -13.33 17.77
C SER A 259 13.76 -14.39 16.70
N GLU A 260 14.47 -15.52 16.74
CA GLU A 260 14.21 -16.66 15.84
C GLU A 260 12.87 -17.34 16.12
N ASP A 261 12.35 -17.20 17.34
CA ASP A 261 11.15 -17.88 17.80
C ASP A 261 9.91 -16.98 17.86
N GLU A 262 10.10 -15.66 17.95
CA GLU A 262 9.00 -14.73 18.25
C GLU A 262 9.06 -13.47 17.39
N VAL A 263 7.90 -12.86 17.20
CA VAL A 263 7.73 -11.52 16.62
C VAL A 263 7.00 -10.68 17.65
N VAL A 264 7.58 -9.55 18.04
CA VAL A 264 6.95 -8.62 18.99
C VAL A 264 6.45 -7.40 18.23
N VAL A 265 5.15 -7.15 18.35
CA VAL A 265 4.47 -6.00 17.76
C VAL A 265 4.30 -4.94 18.82
N TRP A 266 4.93 -3.79 18.58
CA TRP A 266 4.83 -2.61 19.41
C TRP A 266 3.85 -1.62 18.79
N LEU A 267 2.94 -1.08 19.59
CA LEU A 267 2.00 -0.03 19.16
C LEU A 267 2.28 1.27 19.90
N MET A 268 2.27 2.38 19.17
CA MET A 268 2.31 3.72 19.75
C MET A 268 0.90 4.09 20.20
N LYS A 269 0.64 4.05 21.50
CA LYS A 269 -0.69 4.26 22.07
C LYS A 269 -1.17 5.70 21.92
N GLU A 270 -0.25 6.66 22.03
CA GLU A 270 -0.51 8.08 21.84
C GLU A 270 0.31 8.59 20.66
N TYR A 271 -0.39 8.96 19.59
CA TYR A 271 0.26 9.37 18.35
C TYR A 271 1.20 10.57 18.55
N GLY A 272 2.48 10.37 18.28
CA GLY A 272 3.53 11.38 18.42
C GLY A 272 4.22 11.41 19.78
N ASP A 273 3.77 10.63 20.77
CA ASP A 273 4.48 10.45 22.03
C ASP A 273 5.36 9.20 21.99
N GLU A 274 6.68 9.42 21.98
CA GLU A 274 7.69 8.35 21.97
C GLU A 274 7.67 7.48 23.23
N LYS A 275 7.11 7.97 24.35
CA LYS A 275 6.99 7.19 25.59
C LYS A 275 5.79 6.26 25.59
N SER A 276 4.89 6.41 24.62
CA SER A 276 3.64 5.65 24.55
C SER A 276 3.76 4.30 23.83
N TRP A 277 4.98 3.91 23.41
CA TRP A 277 5.22 2.59 22.82
C TRP A 277 4.94 1.48 23.84
N ALA A 278 3.98 0.62 23.53
CA ALA A 278 3.62 -0.54 24.35
C ALA A 278 3.78 -1.84 23.56
N LYS A 279 4.23 -2.90 24.24
CA LYS A 279 4.21 -4.27 23.70
C LYS A 279 2.79 -4.78 23.77
N GLU A 280 2.23 -5.16 22.63
CA GLU A 280 0.81 -5.54 22.57
C GLU A 280 0.60 -6.94 22.04
N ILE A 281 1.40 -7.36 21.06
CA ILE A 281 1.24 -8.68 20.44
C ILE A 281 2.58 -9.37 20.42
N VAL A 282 2.64 -10.57 20.99
CA VAL A 282 3.81 -11.45 20.95
C VAL A 282 3.39 -12.71 20.21
N ILE A 283 3.95 -12.91 19.02
CA ILE A 283 3.57 -14.00 18.13
C ILE A 283 4.71 -14.99 18.09
N ARG A 284 4.47 -16.24 18.52
CA ARG A 284 5.41 -17.33 18.27
C ARG A 284 5.44 -17.64 16.78
N LYS A 285 6.62 -17.60 16.17
CA LYS A 285 6.83 -17.90 14.75
C LYS A 285 6.36 -19.33 14.46
N PRO A 286 5.31 -19.50 13.64
CA PRO A 286 4.78 -20.83 13.32
C PRO A 286 5.81 -21.66 12.57
N GLN A 287 5.66 -22.99 12.63
CA GLN A 287 6.61 -23.94 12.06
C GLN A 287 6.86 -23.68 10.57
N PHE A 288 5.83 -23.28 9.81
CA PHE A 288 5.97 -22.96 8.40
C PHE A 288 6.87 -21.74 8.11
N LEU A 289 7.17 -20.89 9.10
CA LEU A 289 8.15 -19.80 8.98
C LEU A 289 9.58 -20.22 9.40
N ARG A 290 9.72 -21.27 10.21
CA ARG A 290 11.02 -21.72 10.77
C ARG A 290 11.96 -22.35 9.72
N GLY A 291 11.43 -22.78 8.57
CA GLY A 291 12.19 -23.38 7.47
C GLY A 291 12.80 -22.40 6.47
N PHE A 292 12.48 -21.10 6.54
CA PHE A 292 13.02 -20.08 5.63
C PHE A 292 14.33 -19.45 6.14
N GLY A 293 14.98 -20.08 7.13
CA GLY A 293 16.20 -19.60 7.79
C GLY A 293 17.37 -19.43 6.81
N GLY A 294 17.84 -18.19 6.67
CA GLY A 294 19.06 -17.88 5.91
C GLY A 294 19.04 -16.54 5.18
N PHE A 295 17.88 -15.93 4.96
CA PHE A 295 17.82 -14.59 4.37
C PHE A 295 17.38 -13.55 5.40
N ALA A 296 18.07 -12.41 5.39
CA ALA A 296 17.69 -11.17 6.07
C ALA A 296 16.36 -10.56 5.55
N SER A 297 15.44 -11.38 5.03
CA SER A 297 14.26 -10.98 4.25
C SER A 297 12.92 -11.48 4.81
N ASN A 298 12.89 -12.26 5.89
CA ASN A 298 11.63 -12.81 6.45
C ASN A 298 11.03 -11.86 7.50
N PHE A 299 10.77 -10.62 7.11
CA PHE A 299 10.11 -9.67 8.00
C PHE A 299 8.62 -9.98 8.08
N VAL A 300 8.14 -10.20 9.30
CA VAL A 300 6.72 -10.35 9.58
C VAL A 300 6.17 -9.00 10.05
N CYS A 301 5.07 -8.57 9.45
CA CYS A 301 4.34 -7.37 9.86
C CYS A 301 2.83 -7.59 9.83
N PRO A 302 2.06 -6.94 10.73
CA PRO A 302 0.62 -6.96 10.68
C PRO A 302 0.13 -6.12 9.50
N VAL A 303 -0.89 -6.63 8.84
CA VAL A 303 -1.58 -5.96 7.73
C VAL A 303 -2.90 -5.39 8.20
N ARG A 304 -3.67 -6.14 9.01
CA ARG A 304 -4.99 -5.73 9.51
C ARG A 304 -5.33 -6.47 10.80
N ILE A 305 -6.08 -5.81 11.69
CA ILE A 305 -6.79 -6.44 12.81
C ILE A 305 -8.28 -6.55 12.41
N PHE A 306 -8.89 -7.71 12.64
CA PHE A 306 -10.32 -7.98 12.44
C PHE A 306 -11.11 -7.74 13.74
N GLU A 307 -12.44 -7.59 13.68
CA GLU A 307 -13.27 -7.22 14.86
C GLU A 307 -13.12 -8.18 16.05
N HIS A 308 -12.87 -9.47 15.80
CA HIS A 308 -12.66 -10.50 16.82
C HIS A 308 -11.22 -10.58 17.33
N GLY A 309 -10.36 -9.60 17.02
CA GLY A 309 -8.97 -9.55 17.46
C GLY A 309 -8.01 -10.44 16.68
N HIS A 310 -8.49 -11.21 15.69
CA HIS A 310 -7.61 -11.91 14.75
C HIS A 310 -6.79 -10.90 13.94
N VAL A 311 -5.53 -11.24 13.66
CA VAL A 311 -4.61 -10.36 12.95
C VAL A 311 -4.17 -11.02 11.65
N LEU A 312 -4.42 -10.36 10.53
CA LEU A 312 -3.81 -10.75 9.26
C LEU A 312 -2.37 -10.27 9.24
N MET A 313 -1.44 -11.20 9.09
CA MET A 313 -0.01 -10.98 9.07
C MET A 313 0.54 -11.27 7.67
N SER A 314 1.59 -10.53 7.28
CA SER A 314 2.38 -10.80 6.09
C SER A 314 3.81 -11.14 6.49
N CYS A 315 4.33 -12.23 5.94
CA CYS A 315 5.75 -12.50 5.90
C CYS A 315 6.28 -12.04 4.54
N TYR A 316 7.18 -11.05 4.55
CA TYR A 316 7.66 -10.39 3.35
C TYR A 316 8.18 -11.38 2.33
N ALA A 317 7.70 -11.28 1.09
CA ALA A 317 8.03 -12.16 -0.02
C ALA A 317 7.67 -13.65 0.14
N VAL A 318 7.04 -14.08 1.24
CA VAL A 318 6.80 -15.50 1.53
C VAL A 318 5.30 -15.84 1.53
N CYS A 319 4.54 -15.30 2.48
CA CYS A 319 3.14 -15.71 2.65
C CYS A 319 2.28 -14.69 3.42
N LEU A 320 0.97 -14.96 3.44
CA LEU A 320 0.00 -14.36 4.34
C LEU A 320 -0.52 -15.42 5.31
N PHE A 321 -0.74 -15.03 6.56
CA PHE A 321 -1.32 -15.91 7.57
C PHE A 321 -2.18 -15.11 8.55
N CYS A 322 -3.20 -15.74 9.11
CA CYS A 322 -4.03 -15.19 10.17
C CYS A 322 -3.49 -15.68 11.51
N TYR A 323 -3.30 -14.78 12.46
CA TYR A 323 -2.96 -15.08 13.84
C TYR A 323 -4.16 -14.82 14.75
N SER A 324 -4.47 -15.78 15.61
CA SER A 324 -5.50 -15.65 16.64
C SER A 324 -4.84 -15.50 18.00
N ASN A 325 -5.12 -14.40 18.68
CA ASN A 325 -4.61 -14.17 20.03
C ASN A 325 -5.30 -15.06 21.07
N GLU A 326 -6.56 -15.45 20.84
CA GLU A 326 -7.33 -16.30 21.77
C GLU A 326 -6.82 -17.73 21.81
N THR A 327 -6.47 -18.28 20.64
CA THR A 327 -6.01 -19.67 20.49
C THR A 327 -4.48 -19.77 20.37
N GLU A 328 -3.78 -18.63 20.31
CA GLU A 328 -2.36 -18.51 20.02
C GLU A 328 -1.91 -19.28 18.77
N THR A 329 -2.81 -19.46 17.81
CA THR A 329 -2.56 -20.22 16.58
C THR A 329 -2.35 -19.31 15.38
N ALA A 330 -1.54 -19.78 14.44
CA ALA A 330 -1.30 -19.12 13.16
C ALA A 330 -1.61 -20.08 12.01
N GLU A 331 -2.46 -19.64 11.08
CA GLU A 331 -2.92 -20.43 9.95
C GLU A 331 -2.68 -19.67 8.64
N LEU A 332 -2.21 -20.37 7.61
CA LEU A 332 -1.98 -19.76 6.30
C LEU A 332 -3.29 -19.21 5.72
N ALA A 333 -3.25 -17.98 5.23
CA ALA A 333 -4.42 -17.27 4.71
C ALA A 333 -4.72 -17.71 3.27
N HIS A 334 -5.04 -18.99 3.09
CA HIS A 334 -5.36 -19.62 1.80
C HIS A 334 -6.55 -18.97 1.08
N MET A 335 -7.36 -18.19 1.80
CA MET A 335 -8.47 -17.42 1.27
C MET A 335 -8.05 -16.41 0.19
N PHE A 336 -6.78 -15.99 0.14
CA PHE A 336 -6.21 -15.12 -0.91
C PHE A 336 -5.44 -15.88 -2.01
N GLY A 337 -5.43 -17.22 -1.96
CA GLY A 337 -4.69 -18.09 -2.87
C GLY A 337 -3.58 -18.88 -2.19
N VAL A 338 -2.94 -19.76 -2.97
CA VAL A 338 -1.76 -20.51 -2.54
C VAL A 338 -0.52 -19.76 -3.02
N PHE A 339 0.39 -19.47 -2.11
CA PHE A 339 1.68 -18.86 -2.40
C PHE A 339 2.73 -19.97 -2.30
N ASP A 340 3.39 -20.29 -3.41
CA ASP A 340 4.37 -21.39 -3.48
C ASP A 340 5.76 -20.98 -2.95
N GLY A 341 5.91 -19.73 -2.49
CA GLY A 341 7.18 -19.17 -1.99
C GLY A 341 8.26 -18.99 -3.06
N HIS A 342 8.03 -19.43 -4.31
CA HIS A 342 9.00 -19.31 -5.40
C HIS A 342 8.98 -17.93 -6.05
N ARG A 343 7.86 -17.22 -5.94
CA ARG A 343 7.70 -15.84 -6.43
C ARG A 343 7.45 -14.94 -5.24
N GLY A 344 8.38 -14.04 -4.97
CA GLY A 344 8.18 -13.08 -3.89
C GLY A 344 6.91 -12.25 -4.09
N MET A 345 6.25 -11.92 -2.99
CA MET A 345 5.00 -11.19 -2.94
C MET A 345 5.10 -9.95 -2.04
N GLN A 346 4.36 -8.91 -2.40
CA GLN A 346 4.07 -7.78 -1.52
C GLN A 346 2.58 -7.60 -1.32
N VAL A 347 2.21 -7.19 -0.11
CA VAL A 347 0.82 -7.03 0.29
C VAL A 347 0.64 -5.65 0.90
N MET A 348 -0.48 -5.02 0.59
CA MET A 348 -0.82 -3.71 1.13
C MET A 348 -2.33 -3.58 1.31
N LEU A 349 -2.76 -2.92 2.39
CA LEU A 349 -4.15 -2.49 2.51
C LEU A 349 -4.50 -1.54 1.37
N HIS A 350 -5.63 -1.79 0.72
CA HIS A 350 -6.07 -0.97 -0.39
C HIS A 350 -7.58 -0.75 -0.33
N ARG A 351 -7.99 0.51 -0.50
CA ARG A 351 -9.39 0.89 -0.62
C ARG A 351 -9.63 1.25 -2.07
N SER A 352 -10.41 0.44 -2.77
CA SER A 352 -10.71 0.61 -4.18
C SER A 352 -11.46 1.93 -4.46
N SER A 353 -11.25 2.54 -5.62
CA SER A 353 -11.89 3.80 -6.01
C SER A 353 -12.13 3.90 -7.50
N PHE A 354 -13.16 4.65 -7.90
CA PHE A 354 -13.41 5.01 -9.30
C PHE A 354 -12.73 6.32 -9.73
N LEU A 355 -11.84 6.87 -8.89
CA LEU A 355 -11.09 8.08 -9.19
C LEU A 355 -10.28 7.92 -10.49
N SER A 356 -10.66 8.63 -11.54
CA SER A 356 -9.87 8.66 -12.76
C SER A 356 -8.60 9.50 -12.60
N LEU A 357 -7.48 8.96 -13.05
CA LEU A 357 -6.21 9.71 -13.10
C LEU A 357 -6.24 10.82 -14.15
N LYS A 358 -7.17 10.78 -15.11
CA LYS A 358 -7.37 11.83 -16.11
C LYS A 358 -7.89 13.13 -15.53
N CYS A 359 -8.35 13.13 -14.27
CA CYS A 359 -8.69 14.33 -13.53
C CYS A 359 -7.47 15.18 -13.16
N PHE A 360 -6.24 14.68 -13.39
CA PHE A 360 -5.00 15.41 -13.14
C PHE A 360 -4.37 15.87 -14.48
N PRO A 361 -4.69 17.09 -14.97
CA PRO A 361 -4.43 17.48 -16.35
C PRO A 361 -2.94 17.60 -16.72
N MET A 362 -2.06 17.79 -15.73
CA MET A 362 -0.61 17.88 -15.93
C MET A 362 0.07 16.50 -15.97
N GLU A 363 -0.67 15.42 -15.77
CA GLU A 363 -0.13 14.07 -15.69
C GLU A 363 -0.30 13.34 -17.01
N ASN A 364 0.72 12.59 -17.42
CA ASN A 364 0.64 11.74 -18.59
C ASN A 364 0.01 10.39 -18.22
N VAL A 365 -1.29 10.25 -18.47
CA VAL A 365 -2.07 9.07 -18.08
C VAL A 365 -2.09 8.04 -19.21
N THR A 366 -1.69 6.82 -18.88
CA THR A 366 -1.83 5.64 -19.75
C THR A 366 -2.91 4.70 -19.22
N SER A 367 -3.50 3.88 -20.09
CA SER A 367 -4.48 2.85 -19.71
C SER A 367 -3.95 1.45 -20.04
N PHE A 368 -4.37 0.41 -19.30
CA PHE A 368 -3.79 -0.94 -19.44
C PHE A 368 -4.75 -2.15 -19.34
#